data_AF-A0A5N6QFY8-F1
#
_entry.id   AF-A0A5N6QFY8-F1
#
_cell.length_a   1.000
_cell.length_b   1.000
_cell.length_c   1.000
_cell.angle_alpha   90.00
_cell.angle_beta   90.00
_cell.angle_gamma   90.00
#
_symmetry.space_group_name_H-M   'P 1'
#
loop_
_entity.id
_entity.type
_entity.pdbx_description
1 polymer ?
#
loop_
_entity_poly.entity_id
_entity_poly.type
_entity_poly.pdbx_seq_one_letter_code
_entity_poly.pdbx_strand_id
1 'polypeptide(L)' 'MTNVHSVIGQGFGATTRAINGAVECDGKKPDLVQARINYYTQYCSQFGVAPGDNLSC' A
#
# COMPACT_ATOMS: atom_id res chain seq x y z
N MET A 1 15.74 2.48 7.85
CA MET A 1 14.60 2.94 7.01
C MET A 1 15.07 3.13 5.57
N THR A 2 15.38 2.05 4.85
CA THR A 2 16.04 2.13 3.53
C THR A 2 15.18 1.62 2.36
N ASN A 3 14.27 0.67 2.61
CA ASN A 3 13.61 -0.07 1.53
C ASN A 3 12.24 0.49 1.12
N VAL A 4 11.50 1.07 2.07
CA VAL A 4 10.11 1.52 1.86
C VAL A 4 9.92 3.01 2.14
N HIS A 5 10.67 3.57 3.10
CA HIS A 5 10.46 4.93 3.57
C HIS A 5 10.54 6.00 2.47
N SER A 6 11.47 5.84 1.52
CA SER A 6 11.67 6.79 0.41
C SER A 6 10.48 6.86 -0.57
N VAL A 7 9.60 5.86 -0.60
CA VAL A 7 8.47 5.81 -1.54
C VAL A 7 7.12 6.12 -0.88
N ILE A 8 7.07 6.37 0.43
CA ILE A 8 5.82 6.68 1.14
C ILE A 8 5.08 7.88 0.50
N GLY A 9 5.82 8.90 0.07
CA GLY A 9 5.24 10.08 -0.58
C GLY A 9 4.59 9.82 -1.95
N GLN A 10 4.76 8.63 -2.52
CA GLN A 10 4.14 8.21 -3.79
C GLN A 10 2.77 7.54 -3.57
N GLY A 11 2.40 7.25 -2.32
CA GLY A 11 1.16 6.58 -1.93
C GLY A 11 1.36 5.14 -1.45
N PHE A 12 0.33 4.56 -0.84
CA PHE A 12 0.43 3.26 -0.19
C PHE A 12 0.74 2.11 -1.15
N GLY A 13 0.26 2.18 -2.39
CA GLY A 13 0.56 1.20 -3.44
C GLY A 13 2.04 1.10 -3.76
N ALA A 14 2.79 2.21 -3.71
CA ALA A 14 4.24 2.21 -3.90
C ALA A 14 4.96 1.46 -2.78
N THR A 15 4.44 1.50 -1.56
CA THR A 15 4.98 0.72 -0.43
C THR A 15 4.75 -0.78 -0.62
N THR A 16 3.56 -1.18 -1.08
CA THR A 16 3.26 -2.59 -1.42
C THR A 16 4.17 -3.07 -2.55
N ARG A 17 4.39 -2.23 -3.57
CA ARG A 17 5.30 -2.52 -4.68
C ARG A 17 6.74 -2.70 -4.21
N ALA A 18 7.23 -1.85 -3.30
CA ALA A 18 8.56 -1.97 -2.73
C ALA A 18 8.75 -3.22 -1.87
N ILE A 19 7.68 -3.70 -1.21
CA ILE A 19 7.72 -4.90 -0.37
C ILE A 19 7.71 -6.19 -1.22
N ASN A 20 6.78 -6.32 -2.17
CA ASN A 20 6.59 -7.57 -2.92
C ASN A 20 5.92 -7.38 -4.29
N GLY A 21 6.21 -6.27 -4.97
CA GLY A 21 5.49 -5.90 -6.19
C GLY A 21 5.68 -6.87 -7.35
N ALA A 22 6.78 -7.60 -7.40
CA ALA A 22 6.99 -8.64 -8.41
C ALA A 22 5.97 -9.79 -8.32
N VAL A 23 5.39 -10.02 -7.14
CA VAL A 23 4.42 -11.09 -6.88
C VAL A 23 2.99 -10.56 -6.79
N GLU A 24 2.80 -9.38 -6.17
CA GLU A 24 1.46 -8.92 -5.79
C GLU A 24 0.84 -7.93 -6.78
N CYS A 25 1.64 -6.98 -7.28
CA CYS A 25 1.17 -5.87 -8.09
C CYS A 25 0.91 -6.26 -9.56
N ASP A 26 0.40 -5.32 -10.34
CA ASP A 26 0.13 -5.43 -11.78
C ASP A 26 -0.88 -6.55 -12.10
N GLY A 27 -1.87 -6.72 -11.22
CA GLY A 27 -2.95 -7.70 -11.36
C GLY A 27 -2.58 -9.15 -11.04
N LYS A 28 -1.38 -9.42 -10.51
CA LYS A 28 -0.91 -10.79 -10.22
C LYS A 28 -1.61 -11.43 -9.02
N LYS A 29 -1.81 -10.67 -7.94
CA LYS A 29 -2.52 -11.11 -6.72
C LYS A 29 -3.44 -9.97 -6.22
N PRO A 30 -4.52 -9.65 -6.95
CA PRO A 30 -5.38 -8.52 -6.61
C PRO A 30 -6.05 -8.68 -5.23
N ASP A 31 -6.30 -9.92 -4.82
CA ASP A 31 -6.81 -10.27 -3.48
C ASP A 31 -5.85 -9.86 -2.35
N LEU A 32 -4.54 -10.08 -2.54
CA LEU A 32 -3.52 -9.71 -1.54
C LEU A 32 -3.32 -8.19 -1.48
N VAL A 33 -3.31 -7.52 -2.63
CA VAL A 33 -3.23 -6.05 -2.68
C VAL A 33 -4.45 -5.43 -1.98
N GLN A 34 -5.66 -5.93 -2.26
CA GLN A 34 -6.87 -5.44 -1.61
C GLN A 34 -6.85 -5.68 -0.09
N ALA A 35 -6.33 -6.84 0.36
CA ALA A 35 -6.18 -7.11 1.79
C ALA A 35 -5.27 -6.08 2.48
N ARG A 36 -4.13 -5.72 1.86
CA ARG A 36 -3.24 -4.66 2.37
C ARG A 36 -3.93 -3.30 2.43
N ILE A 37 -4.69 -2.94 1.38
CA ILE A 37 -5.46 -1.68 1.33
C ILE A 37 -6.51 -1.64 2.45
N ASN A 38 -7.22 -2.75 2.69
CA ASN A 38 -8.23 -2.83 3.74
C ASN A 38 -7.62 -2.60 5.13
N TYR A 39 -6.49 -3.23 5.44
CA TYR A 39 -5.81 -2.98 6.71
C TYR A 39 -5.31 -1.55 6.83
N TYR A 40 -4.67 -1.02 5.79
CA TYR A 40 -4.17 0.36 5.78
C TYR A 40 -5.28 1.38 6.01
N THR A 41 -6.39 1.28 5.28
CA THR A 41 -7.54 2.18 5.42
C THR A 41 -8.22 2.04 6.78
N GLN A 42 -8.30 0.82 7.33
CA GLN A 42 -8.79 0.60 8.70
C GLN A 42 -7.90 1.29 9.74
N TYR A 43 -6.57 1.26 9.58
CA TYR A 43 -5.65 1.95 10.47
C TYR A 43 -5.73 3.47 10.31
N CYS A 44 -5.82 3.99 9.09
CA CYS A 44 -6.04 5.41 8.83
C CYS A 44 -7.32 5.93 9.52
N SER A 45 -8.40 5.14 9.45
CA SER A 45 -9.65 5.44 10.15
C SER A 45 -9.47 5.48 11.68
N GLN A 46 -8.78 4.51 12.28
CA GLN A 46 -8.48 4.49 13.72
C GLN A 46 -7.65 5.70 14.17
N PHE A 47 -6.75 6.18 13.31
CA PHE A 47 -5.91 7.34 13.61
C PHE A 47 -6.52 8.68 13.20
N GLY A 48 -7.73 8.69 12.61
CA GLY A 48 -8.39 9.91 12.17
C GLY A 48 -7.64 10.65 11.05
N VAL A 49 -6.90 9.92 10.22
CA VAL A 49 -6.14 10.48 9.08
C VAL A 49 -6.71 9.98 7.76
N ALA A 50 -6.61 10.80 6.71
CA ALA A 50 -6.94 10.35 5.35
C ALA A 50 -5.89 9.34 4.86
N PRO A 51 -6.30 8.25 4.16
CA PRO A 51 -5.37 7.28 3.58
C PRO A 51 -4.57 7.83 2.38
N GLY A 52 -4.98 8.98 1.83
CA GLY A 52 -4.39 9.55 0.63
C GLY A 52 -4.72 8.77 -0.64
N ASP A 53 -4.04 9.12 -1.73
CA ASP A 53 -4.25 8.54 -3.06
C ASP A 53 -3.26 7.38 -3.35
N ASN A 54 -3.38 6.77 -4.53
CA ASN A 54 -2.50 5.71 -5.02
C ASN A 54 -2.38 4.51 -4.05
N LEU A 55 -3.52 4.01 -3.56
CA LEU A 55 -3.56 2.90 -2.61
C LEU A 55 -3.22 1.54 -3.24
N SER A 56 -3.51 1.37 -4.52
CA SER A 56 -3.25 0.14 -5.26
C SER A 56 -1.91 0.18 -5.98
N CYS A 57 -1.40 -1.02 -6.20
CA CYS A 57 -0.50 -1.37 -7.27
C CYS A 57 -1.11 -2.61 -7.97
#